data_AF-A0A383EWV9-F1
#
_entry.id   AF-A0A383EWV9-F1
#
_cell.length_a   1.000
_cell.length_b   1.000
_cell.length_c   1.000
_cell.angle_alpha   90.00
_cell.angle_beta   90.00
_cell.angle_gamma   90.00
#
_symmetry.space_group_name_H-M   'P 1'
#
loop_
_entity.id
_entity.type
_entity.pdbx_description
1 polymer ?
#
loop_
_entity_poly.entity_id
_entity_poly.type
_entity_poly.pdbx_seq_one_letter_code
_entity_poly.pdbx_strand_id
1 'polypeptide(L)' 'VVDETISREIFTNLTKDFPEDDFCSEENDSDSVLRDLHAEFAWVLDPVDGTNNYAVGIPE' A
#
# COMPACT_ATOMS: atom_id res chain seq x y z
N VAL A 1 9.06 -5.27 -6.05
CA VAL A 1 9.99 -4.16 -6.41
C VAL A 1 9.25 -2.95 -6.99
N VAL A 2 8.54 -3.07 -8.12
CA VAL A 2 7.71 -1.96 -8.62
C VAL A 2 6.60 -1.64 -7.63
N ASP A 3 5.90 -2.69 -7.21
CA ASP A 3 4.71 -2.62 -6.39
C ASP A 3 4.99 -2.04 -4.98
N GLU A 4 5.98 -2.62 -4.30
CA GLU A 4 6.60 -2.05 -3.10
C GLU A 4 7.04 -0.57 -3.25
N THR A 5 7.58 -0.18 -4.41
CA THR A 5 8.04 1.22 -4.63
C THR A 5 6.86 2.17 -4.73
N ILE A 6 5.80 1.79 -5.44
CA ILE A 6 4.56 2.56 -5.52
C ILE A 6 3.97 2.75 -4.11
N SER A 7 3.88 1.67 -3.34
CA SER A 7 3.40 1.73 -1.94
C SER A 7 4.19 2.72 -1.10
N ARG A 8 5.53 2.63 -1.13
CA ARG A 8 6.40 3.52 -0.35
C ARG A 8 6.22 4.98 -0.75
N GLU A 9 6.14 5.28 -2.04
CA GLU A 9 6.00 6.65 -2.53
C GLU A 9 4.64 7.26 -2.19
N ILE A 10 3.56 6.47 -2.31
CA ILE A 10 2.21 6.91 -1.94
C ILE A 10 2.16 7.24 -0.45
N PHE A 11 2.62 6.33 0.43
CA PHE A 11 2.61 6.60 1.87
C PHE A 11 3.55 7.72 2.29
N THR A 12 4.69 7.89 1.61
CA THR A 12 5.58 9.03 1.86
C THR A 12 4.89 10.38 1.59
N ASN A 13 3.92 10.42 0.67
CA ASN A 13 3.16 11.64 0.41
C ASN A 13 1.93 11.74 1.32
N LEU A 14 1.18 10.66 1.52
CA LEU A 14 0.03 10.64 2.42
C LEU A 14 0.39 11.06 3.84
N THR A 15 1.53 10.59 4.37
CA THR A 15 1.99 10.94 5.72
C THR A 15 2.35 12.43 5.89
N LYS A 16 2.54 13.19 4.79
CA LYS A 16 2.74 14.64 4.85
C LYS A 16 1.44 15.40 5.03
N ASP A 17 0.39 14.95 4.33
CA ASP A 17 -0.91 15.62 4.30
C ASP A 17 -1.87 15.09 5.38
N PHE A 18 -1.72 13.83 5.77
CA PHE A 18 -2.55 13.08 6.72
C PHE A 18 -1.67 12.32 7.74
N PRO A 19 -0.96 13.03 8.63
CA PRO A 19 -0.03 12.40 9.57
C PRO A 19 -0.70 11.60 10.69
N GLU A 20 -2.01 11.77 10.90
CA GLU A 20 -2.77 11.10 11.97
C GLU A 20 -3.51 9.84 11.48
N ASP A 21 -3.58 9.63 10.16
CA ASP A 21 -4.26 8.49 9.58
C ASP A 21 -3.37 7.24 9.61
N ASP A 22 -3.99 6.09 9.84
CA ASP A 22 -3.29 4.81 9.69
C ASP A 22 -3.21 4.39 8.22
N PHE A 23 -2.32 3.45 7.92
CA PHE A 23 -2.23 2.89 6.57
C PHE A 23 -1.76 1.44 6.55
N CYS A 24 -2.22 0.71 5.53
CA CYS A 24 -1.78 -0.63 5.19
C CYS A 24 -1.71 -0.83 3.67
N SER A 25 -0.77 -1.65 3.22
CA SER A 25 -0.62 -2.05 1.82
C SER A 25 -0.42 -3.56 1.72
N GLU A 26 -0.85 -4.15 0.61
CA GLU A 26 -0.53 -5.55 0.24
C GLU A 26 0.99 -5.81 0.33
N GLU A 27 1.80 -4.85 -0.10
CA GLU A 27 3.26 -4.98 -0.21
C GLU A 27 4.01 -4.75 1.12
N ASN A 28 3.30 -4.52 2.24
CA ASN A 28 3.93 -4.38 3.56
C ASN A 28 4.30 -5.78 4.10
N ASP A 29 5.41 -6.32 3.59
CA ASP A 29 5.87 -7.70 3.75
C ASP A 29 6.64 -7.96 5.07
N SER A 30 6.16 -7.42 6.19
CA SER A 30 6.75 -7.69 7.51
C SER A 30 5.71 -8.26 8.45
N ASP A 31 5.59 -9.58 8.31
CA ASP A 31 4.83 -10.52 9.12
C ASP A 31 3.31 -10.45 8.98
N SER A 32 2.73 -11.65 8.88
CA SER A 32 1.32 -12.01 8.95
C SER A 32 0.62 -11.61 10.26
N VAL A 33 0.99 -10.48 10.83
CA VAL A 33 0.40 -9.87 12.01
C VAL A 33 -0.72 -8.98 11.51
N LEU A 34 -1.93 -9.26 11.97
CA LEU A 34 -3.06 -8.35 11.81
C LEU A 34 -2.60 -6.97 12.26
N ARG A 35 -2.67 -6.00 11.34
CA ARG A 35 -2.28 -4.63 11.63
C ARG A 35 -3.47 -3.94 12.31
N ASP A 36 -3.34 -3.69 13.60
CA ASP A 36 -4.35 -2.95 14.34
C ASP A 36 -4.37 -1.49 13.85
N LEU A 37 -5.54 -1.02 13.44
CA LEU A 37 -5.81 0.35 13.06
C LEU A 37 -6.53 1.03 14.22
N HIS A 38 -5.99 2.17 14.67
CA HIS A 38 -6.43 2.91 15.84
C HIS A 38 -6.84 4.36 15.52
N ALA A 39 -6.40 4.89 14.38
CA ALA A 39 -6.79 6.21 13.89
C ALA A 39 -8.28 6.27 13.52
N GLU A 40 -8.81 7.49 13.40
CA GLU A 40 -10.19 7.71 12.93
C GLU A 40 -10.35 7.24 11.48
N PHE A 41 -9.31 7.43 10.66
CA PHE A 41 -9.28 7.06 9.26
C PHE A 41 -8.06 6.18 8.95
N ALA A 42 -8.22 5.30 7.96
CA ALA A 42 -7.16 4.42 7.50
C ALA A 42 -7.17 4.25 5.98
N TRP A 43 -5.97 4.26 5.39
CA TRP A 43 -5.73 4.05 3.97
C TRP A 43 -5.35 2.60 3.69
N VAL A 44 -6.16 1.90 2.89
CA VAL A 44 -5.88 0.54 2.41
C VAL A 44 -5.44 0.62 0.96
N LEU A 45 -4.24 0.14 0.64
CA LEU A 45 -3.63 0.26 -0.67
C LEU A 45 -3.32 -1.09 -1.30
N ASP A 46 -3.87 -1.32 -2.49
CA ASP A 46 -3.31 -2.27 -3.45
C ASP A 46 -2.54 -1.43 -4.50
N PRO A 47 -1.20 -1.45 -4.47
CA PRO A 47 -0.37 -0.64 -5.37
C PRO A 47 -0.49 -1.03 -6.86
N VAL A 48 -0.73 -2.31 -7.17
CA VAL A 48 -0.96 -2.83 -8.52
C VAL A 48 -1.96 -3.98 -8.43
N ASP A 49 -3.23 -3.64 -8.59
CA ASP A 49 -4.29 -4.62 -8.80
C ASP A 49 -3.99 -5.40 -10.09
N GLY A 50 -3.97 -6.72 -10.00
CA GLY A 50 -3.56 -7.58 -11.11
C GLY A 50 -2.04 -7.65 -11.32
N THR A 51 -1.23 -7.71 -10.26
CA THR A 51 0.25 -7.81 -10.29
C THR A 51 0.77 -8.82 -11.32
N ASN A 52 0.10 -9.98 -11.46
CA ASN A 52 0.46 -10.99 -12.47
C ASN A 52 0.30 -10.48 -13.91
N ASN A 53 -0.81 -9.80 -14.20
CA ASN A 53 -1.09 -9.24 -15.53
C ASN A 53 -0.10 -8.13 -15.85
N TYR A 54 0.17 -7.27 -14.87
CA TYR A 54 1.22 -6.26 -14.96
C TYR A 54 2.60 -6.89 -15.25
N ALA A 55 2.97 -7.95 -14.52
CA ALA A 55 4.27 -8.61 -14.67
C ALA A 55 4.47 -9.25 -16.06
N VAL A 56 3.41 -9.76 -16.68
CA VAL A 56 3.48 -10.36 -18.03
C VAL A 56 3.09 -9.39 -19.16
N GLY A 57 2.77 -8.13 -18.84
CA GLY A 57 2.44 -7.10 -19.81
C GLY A 57 1.08 -7.28 -20.49
N ILE A 58 0.13 -7.94 -19.82
CA ILE A 58 -1.26 -8.03 -20.27
C ILE A 58 -1.97 -6.73 -19.84
N PRO A 59 -2.50 -5.94 -20.78
CA PRO A 59 -3.33 -4.80 -20.43
C PRO A 59 -4.68 -5.27 -19.91
N GLU A 60 -5.14 -4.65 -18.84
CA GLU A 60 -6.50 -4.75 -18.31
C GLU A 60 -7.36 -3.55 -18.71
#